data_AF-F2JNV6-F1
#
_entry.id   AF-F2JNV6-F1
#
_cell.length_a   1.000
_cell.length_b   1.000
_cell.length_c   1.000
_cell.angle_alpha   90.00
_cell.angle_beta   90.00
_cell.angle_gamma   90.00
#
_symmetry.space_group_name_H-M   'P 1'
#
loop_
_entity.id
_entity.type
_entity.pdbx_description
1 polymer ?
#
loop_
_entity_poly.entity_id
_entity_poly.type
_entity_poly.pdbx_seq_one_letter_code
_entity_poly.pdbx_strand_id
1 'polypeptide(L)' 'MALKKVKGYKRLTKGQQELLERVYEKHMRAVEDESKWEIKSVIWERSYLRVSFKNGEWLHYSINGNWY' A
#
# COMPACT_ATOMS: atom_id res chain seq x y z
N MET A 1 -10.11 -5.96 4.71
CA MET A 1 -10.38 -4.67 4.04
C MET A 1 -10.28 -4.82 2.52
N ALA A 2 -11.16 -4.22 1.71
CA ALA A 2 -11.12 -4.40 0.25
C ALA A 2 -10.24 -3.34 -0.43
N LEU A 3 -8.98 -3.68 -0.74
CA LEU A 3 -8.01 -2.78 -1.41
C LEU A 3 -8.52 -2.24 -2.75
N LYS A 4 -9.44 -2.96 -3.41
CA LYS A 4 -10.12 -2.56 -4.65
C LYS A 4 -10.88 -1.24 -4.57
N LYS A 5 -11.26 -0.78 -3.37
CA LYS A 5 -11.94 0.50 -3.15
C LYS A 5 -10.98 1.66 -2.88
N VAL A 6 -9.68 1.41 -2.73
CA VAL A 6 -8.67 2.44 -2.46
C VAL A 6 -8.53 3.37 -3.67
N LYS A 7 -8.45 4.67 -3.40
CA LYS A 7 -8.24 5.69 -4.43
C LYS A 7 -6.89 5.45 -5.12
N GLY A 8 -6.92 5.25 -6.44
CA GLY A 8 -5.73 4.98 -7.25
C GLY A 8 -5.46 3.50 -7.52
N TYR A 9 -6.11 2.56 -6.81
CA TYR A 9 -5.92 1.12 -7.03
C TYR A 9 -6.22 0.69 -8.47
N LYS A 10 -7.31 1.20 -9.06
CA LYS A 10 -7.70 0.90 -10.44
C LYS A 10 -6.71 1.41 -11.51
N ARG A 11 -5.79 2.32 -11.15
CA ARG A 11 -4.75 2.83 -12.05
C ARG A 11 -3.50 1.96 -12.05
N LEU A 12 -3.37 1.06 -11.08
CA LEU A 12 -2.28 0.11 -10.99
C LEU A 12 -2.47 -1.02 -12.00
N THR A 13 -1.37 -1.50 -12.58
CA THR A 13 -1.36 -2.75 -13.36
C THR A 13 -1.63 -3.95 -12.45
N LYS A 14 -1.97 -5.12 -13.01
CA LYS A 14 -2.19 -6.33 -12.21
C LYS A 14 -1.01 -6.65 -11.29
N GLY A 15 0.22 -6.64 -11.82
CA GLY A 15 1.41 -6.90 -11.00
C GLY A 15 1.64 -5.87 -9.90
N GLN A 16 1.26 -4.60 -10.11
CA GLN A 16 1.34 -3.57 -9.07
C GLN A 16 0.25 -3.74 -8.00
N GLN A 17 -0.93 -4.23 -8.39
CA GLN A 17 -2.00 -4.59 -7.45
C GLN A 17 -1.56 -5.76 -6.57
N GLU A 18 -1.01 -6.82 -7.18
CA GLU A 18 -0.48 -7.98 -6.46
C GLU A 18 0.67 -7.60 -5.52
N LEU A 19 1.56 -6.70 -5.97
CA LEU A 19 2.61 -6.15 -5.11
C LEU A 19 2.00 -5.42 -3.91
N LEU A 20 1.02 -4.54 -4.14
CA LEU A 20 0.34 -3.81 -3.05
C LEU A 20 -0.31 -4.77 -2.06
N GLU A 21 -1.03 -5.79 -2.52
CA GLU A 21 -1.68 -6.80 -1.68
C GLU A 21 -0.65 -7.52 -0.80
N ARG A 22 0.45 -8.00 -1.40
CA ARG A 22 1.52 -8.72 -0.70
C ARG A 22 2.23 -7.86 0.34
N VAL A 23 2.63 -6.65 -0.02
CA VAL A 23 3.42 -5.79 0.88
C VAL A 23 2.56 -5.20 1.99
N TYR A 24 1.30 -4.87 1.69
CA TYR A 24 0.37 -4.39 2.69
C TYR A 24 0.01 -5.48 3.69
N GLU A 25 -0.21 -6.73 3.25
CA GLU A 25 -0.40 -7.85 4.17
C GLU A 25 0.79 -8.03 5.10
N LYS A 26 2.02 -8.03 4.56
CA LYS A 26 3.25 -8.13 5.36
C LYS A 26 3.37 -6.99 6.37
N HIS A 27 3.04 -5.76 5.96
CA HIS A 27 3.05 -4.60 6.83
C HIS A 27 2.00 -4.71 7.95
N MET A 28 0.77 -5.14 7.64
CA MET A 28 -0.29 -5.32 8.66
C MET A 28 0.10 -6.35 9.72
N ARG A 29 0.81 -7.42 9.32
CA ARG A 29 1.34 -8.40 10.27
C ARG A 29 2.50 -7.88 11.13
N ALA A 30 3.17 -6.81 10.72
CA ALA A 30 4.33 -6.24 11.41
C ALA A 30 3.97 -5.10 12.38
N VAL A 31 2.77 -4.53 12.25
CA VAL A 31 2.31 -3.41 13.08
C VAL A 31 1.36 -3.91 14.17
N GLU A 32 1.42 -3.28 15.34
CA GLU A 32 0.55 -3.65 16.48
C GLU A 32 -0.87 -3.05 16.37
N ASP A 33 -1.01 -1.93 15.67
CA ASP A 33 -2.27 -1.17 15.55
C ASP A 33 -2.66 -1.01 14.08
N GLU A 34 -3.31 -2.04 13.53
CA GLU A 34 -3.74 -2.09 12.13
C GLU A 34 -4.71 -0.95 11.75
N SER A 35 -5.48 -0.44 12.73
CA SER A 35 -6.49 0.60 12.50
C SER A 35 -5.87 1.93 12.05
N LYS A 36 -4.62 2.21 12.46
CA LYS A 36 -3.88 3.41 12.03
C LYS A 36 -3.43 3.35 10.58
N TRP A 37 -3.23 2.14 10.06
CA TRP A 37 -2.64 1.90 8.74
C TRP A 37 -3.69 1.60 7.68
N GLU A 38 -4.87 2.19 7.83
CA GLU A 38 -5.93 2.11 6.83
C GLU A 38 -5.55 2.92 5.58
N ILE A 39 -5.50 2.28 4.40
CA ILE A 39 -5.06 2.95 3.18
C ILE A 39 -6.10 3.98 2.70
N LYS A 40 -5.64 5.22 2.49
CA LYS A 40 -6.41 6.32 1.89
C LYS A 40 -6.25 6.37 0.37
N SER A 41 -5.01 6.26 -0.12
CA SER A 41 -4.71 6.30 -1.55
C SER A 41 -3.41 5.60 -1.90
N VAL A 42 -3.31 5.14 -3.14
CA VAL A 42 -2.10 4.53 -3.69
C VAL A 42 -1.75 5.16 -5.04
N ILE A 43 -0.46 5.37 -5.26
CA ILE A 43 0.11 5.89 -6.49
C ILE A 43 1.35 5.07 -6.84
N TRP A 44 1.48 4.64 -8.09
CA TRP A 44 2.74 4.11 -8.60
C TRP A 44 3.63 5.27 -9.03
N GLU A 45 4.83 5.38 -8.44
CA GLU A 45 5.81 6.40 -8.78
C GLU A 45 7.09 5.73 -9.26
N ARG A 46 7.38 5.83 -10.57
CA ARG A 46 8.57 5.31 -11.26
C ARG A 46 8.85 3.81 -11.00
N SER A 47 9.38 3.49 -9.82
CA SER A 47 9.84 2.16 -9.39
C SER A 47 9.27 1.70 -8.04
N TYR A 48 8.35 2.44 -7.42
CA TYR A 48 7.77 2.07 -6.12
C TYR A 48 6.27 2.40 -6.01
N LEU A 49 5.61 1.77 -5.03
CA LEU A 49 4.26 2.08 -4.61
C LEU A 49 4.28 3.08 -3.47
N ARG A 50 3.78 4.28 -3.69
CA ARG A 50 3.50 5.23 -2.63
C ARG A 50 2.10 4.99 -2.09
N VAL A 51 2.01 4.67 -0.81
CA VAL A 51 0.75 4.39 -0.12
C VAL A 51 0.57 5.45 0.95
N SER A 52 -0.52 6.22 0.85
CA SER A 52 -0.91 7.18 1.88
C SER A 52 -2.00 6.57 2.75
N PHE A 53 -1.86 6.71 4.05
CA PHE A 53 -2.77 6.19 5.05
C PHE A 53 -3.71 7.28 5.56
N LYS A 54 -4.79 6.86 6.23
CA LYS A 54 -5.77 7.79 6.80
C LYS A 54 -5.23 8.58 7.99
N ASN A 55 -4.24 8.04 8.71
CA ASN A 55 -3.56 8.73 9.81
C ASN A 55 -2.69 9.91 9.36
N GLY A 56 -2.55 10.14 8.05
CA GLY A 56 -1.74 11.22 7.47
C GLY A 56 -0.32 10.81 7.08
N GLU A 57 0.11 9.62 7.50
CA GLU A 57 1.39 9.06 7.10
C GLU A 57 1.33 8.49 5.69
N TRP A 58 2.50 8.29 5.10
CA TRP A 58 2.64 7.59 3.83
C TRP A 58 3.94 6.79 3.84
N LEU A 59 3.94 5.65 3.14
CA LEU A 59 5.10 4.76 3.03
C LEU A 59 5.44 4.49 1.57
N HIS A 60 6.71 4.26 1.31
CA HIS A 60 7.23 3.81 0.02
C HIS A 60 7.46 2.31 0.04
N TYR A 61 6.64 1.56 -0.69
CA TYR A 61 6.83 0.13 -0.90
C TYR A 61 7.64 -0.13 -2.17
N SER A 62 8.84 -0.67 -1.99
CA SER A 62 9.69 -1.14 -3.08
C SER A 62 9.13 -2.41 -3.74
N ILE A 63 9.55 -2.66 -4.98
CA ILE A 63 9.25 -3.91 -5.70
C ILE A 63 9.68 -5.18 -4.97
N ASN A 64 10.68 -5.07 -4.09
CA ASN A 64 11.21 -6.21 -3.32
C ASN A 64 10.40 -6.47 -2.04
N GLY A 65 9.41 -5.64 -1.74
CA GLY A 65 8.57 -5.77 -0.54
C GLY A 65 9.20 -5.25 0.74
N ASN A 66 10.17 -4.35 0.61
CA ASN A 66 10.63 -3.48 1.70
C ASN A 66 9.85 -2.17 1.67
N TRP A 67 9.58 -1.61 2.85
CA TRP A 67 8.96 -0.29 3.01
C TRP A 67 9.88 0.66 3.79
N TYR A 68 9.81 1.95 3.44
CA TYR A 68 10.57 3.03 4.05
C TYR A 68 9.69 4.28 4.19
#